data_AF-A0A166AA57-F1
#
_entry.id   AF-A0A166AA57-F1
#
_cell.length_a   1.000
_cell.length_b   1.000
_cell.length_c   1.000
_cell.angle_alpha   90.00
_cell.angle_beta   90.00
_cell.angle_gamma   90.00
#
_symmetry.space_group_name_H-M   'P 1'
#
loop_
_entity.id
_entity.type
_entity.pdbx_description
1 polymer ?
#
loop_
_entity_poly.entity_id
_entity_poly.type
_entity_poly.pdbx_seq_one_letter_code
_entity_poly.pdbx_strand_id
1 'polypeptide(L)'
;MPDIKWQFGAYVFVAQFAMYAYDWVLSISEEHEVISEAGLTWSTAIYFVSRVGAFGYLLLVAIYDLVPVEDCTVSFGVLGAFASVAIASTSFLFFLRVRAIYLQSRCITAVFGILWLVIVVLNVMEFASLRAERIPGTQFCDYNKGIFFTLPSLAAFFDDTLIFAAISYRLAANVVTPNNWRSRLRSMVTGRGLYRLSRSLMKTGQLYYLYVFYQEGLVLASFYLSVPI
;
A
#
# COMPACT_ATOMS: atom_id res chain seq x y z
N MET A 1 2.51 -33.23 -5.60
CA MET A 1 2.63 -32.71 -4.23
C MET A 1 2.54 -31.20 -4.36
N PRO A 2 1.69 -30.49 -3.60
CA PRO A 2 1.73 -29.03 -3.61
C PRO A 2 3.11 -28.60 -3.12
N ASP A 3 3.83 -27.79 -3.90
CA ASP A 3 5.17 -27.35 -3.53
C ASP A 3 5.13 -26.57 -2.21
N ILE A 4 6.10 -26.80 -1.33
CA ILE A 4 6.24 -26.10 -0.03
C ILE A 4 6.15 -24.57 -0.17
N LYS A 5 6.60 -24.04 -1.32
CA LYS A 5 6.51 -22.62 -1.68
C LYS A 5 5.07 -22.11 -1.73
N TRP A 6 4.14 -22.89 -2.30
CA TRP A 6 2.73 -22.53 -2.41
C TRP A 6 2.04 -22.52 -1.05
N GLN A 7 2.31 -23.53 -0.21
CA GLN A 7 1.74 -23.61 1.14
C GLN A 7 2.22 -22.46 2.02
N PHE A 8 3.50 -22.09 1.93
CA PHE A 8 4.04 -20.95 2.66
C PHE A 8 3.37 -19.63 2.27
N GLY A 9 3.19 -19.37 0.97
CA GLY A 9 2.48 -18.20 0.47
C GLY A 9 1.06 -18.10 1.02
N ALA A 10 0.30 -19.19 0.94
CA ALA A 10 -1.07 -19.26 1.45
C ALA A 10 -1.15 -18.92 2.96
N TYR A 11 -0.27 -19.49 3.79
CA TYR A 11 -0.25 -19.18 5.23
C TYR A 11 0.07 -17.71 5.51
N VAL A 12 0.99 -17.11 4.75
CA VAL A 12 1.33 -15.69 4.88
C VAL A 12 0.12 -14.81 4.55
N PHE A 13 -0.60 -15.09 3.45
CA PHE A 13 -1.77 -14.32 3.07
C PHE A 13 -2.94 -14.49 4.04
N VAL A 14 -3.17 -15.70 4.55
CA VAL A 14 -4.18 -15.95 5.58
C VAL A 14 -3.85 -15.20 6.87
N ALA A 15 -2.59 -15.21 7.29
CA ALA A 15 -2.16 -14.44 8.46
C ALA A 15 -2.33 -12.93 8.22
N GLN A 16 -1.97 -12.43 7.04
CA GLN A 16 -2.15 -11.02 6.67
C GLN A 16 -3.63 -10.62 6.67
N PHE A 17 -4.51 -11.46 6.12
CA PHE A 17 -5.95 -11.26 6.15
C PHE A 17 -6.48 -11.22 7.59
N ALA A 18 -6.11 -12.19 8.42
CA ALA A 18 -6.55 -12.26 9.81
C ALA A 18 -6.09 -11.05 10.62
N MET A 19 -4.84 -10.63 10.47
CA MET A 19 -4.30 -9.42 11.11
C MET A 19 -5.04 -8.17 10.64
N TYR A 20 -5.30 -8.04 9.34
CA TYR A 20 -6.01 -6.89 8.78
C TYR A 20 -7.47 -6.83 9.24
N ALA A 21 -8.17 -7.96 9.24
CA ALA A 21 -9.54 -8.06 9.73
C ALA A 21 -9.61 -7.70 11.22
N TYR A 22 -8.65 -8.17 12.02
CA TYR A 22 -8.56 -7.85 13.43
C TYR A 22 -8.31 -6.34 13.67
N ASP A 23 -7.37 -5.74 12.93
CA ASP A 23 -7.13 -4.28 12.96
C ASP A 23 -8.39 -3.50 12.63
N TRP A 24 -9.12 -3.90 11.57
CA TRP A 24 -10.32 -3.20 11.14
C TRP A 24 -11.47 -3.30 12.16
N VAL A 25 -11.63 -4.46 12.79
CA VAL A 25 -12.62 -4.63 13.87
C VAL A 25 -12.28 -3.74 15.06
N LEU A 26 -11.00 -3.55 15.39
CA LEU A 26 -10.59 -2.64 16.46
C LEU A 26 -10.80 -1.17 16.09
N SER A 27 -10.53 -0.78 14.83
CA SER A 27 -10.65 0.61 14.39
C SER A 27 -12.08 1.08 14.16
N ILE A 28 -13.05 0.18 14.03
CA ILE A 28 -14.44 0.52 13.66
C ILE A 28 -15.10 1.51 14.63
N SER A 29 -14.77 1.43 15.91
CA SER A 29 -15.34 2.30 16.95
C SER A 29 -14.86 3.74 16.80
N GLU A 30 -13.55 3.93 16.61
CA GLU A 30 -12.93 5.23 16.33
C GLU A 30 -13.37 5.79 14.97
N GLU A 31 -13.51 4.93 13.95
CA GLU A 31 -13.99 5.31 12.62
C GLU A 31 -15.43 5.85 12.65
N HIS A 32 -16.28 5.21 13.44
CA HIS A 32 -17.64 5.67 13.67
C HIS A 32 -17.67 7.03 14.39
N GLU A 33 -16.82 7.20 15.42
CA GLU A 33 -16.68 8.48 16.13
C GLU A 33 -16.27 9.60 15.17
N VAL A 34 -15.25 9.37 14.34
CA VAL A 34 -14.78 10.35 13.34
C VAL A 34 -15.89 10.72 12.34
N ILE A 35 -16.69 9.76 11.87
CA ILE A 35 -17.83 10.07 11.00
C ILE A 35 -18.89 10.88 11.75
N SER A 36 -19.17 10.52 13.00
CA SER A 36 -20.19 11.19 13.80
C SER A 36 -19.84 12.65 14.12
N GLU A 37 -18.55 12.94 14.31
CA GLU A 37 -18.07 14.29 14.64
C GLU A 37 -17.78 15.15 13.40
N ALA A 38 -17.05 14.60 12.42
CA ALA A 38 -16.55 15.34 11.26
C ALA A 38 -17.41 15.19 9.99
N GLY A 39 -18.36 14.25 9.99
CA GLY A 39 -19.19 13.92 8.84
C GLY A 39 -18.44 13.18 7.72
N LEU A 40 -19.18 12.86 6.64
CA LEU A 40 -18.62 12.16 5.49
C LEU A 40 -17.86 13.14 4.58
N THR A 41 -16.59 13.39 4.90
CA THR A 41 -15.69 14.16 4.02
C THR A 41 -15.21 13.32 2.83
N TRP A 42 -14.73 13.97 1.77
CA TRP A 42 -14.13 13.28 0.62
C TRP A 42 -12.96 12.36 1.02
N SER A 43 -12.09 12.82 1.92
CA SER A 43 -10.97 12.00 2.40
C SER A 43 -11.46 10.79 3.22
N THR A 44 -12.53 10.96 3.99
CA THR A 44 -13.15 9.88 4.77
C THR A 44 -13.78 8.84 3.86
N ALA A 45 -14.50 9.26 2.81
CA ALA A 45 -15.07 8.34 1.84
C ALA A 45 -13.99 7.49 1.13
N ILE A 46 -12.89 8.13 0.70
CA ILE A 46 -11.78 7.42 0.05
C ILE A 46 -11.08 6.48 1.03
N TYR A 47 -10.98 6.85 2.31
CA TYR A 47 -10.45 5.97 3.34
C TYR A 47 -11.26 4.66 3.45
N PHE A 48 -12.59 4.72 3.45
CA PHE A 48 -13.41 3.52 3.45
C PHE A 48 -13.29 2.70 2.17
N VAL A 49 -13.20 3.36 1.01
CA VAL A 49 -12.94 2.67 -0.27
C VAL A 49 -11.60 1.92 -0.23
N SER A 50 -10.55 2.53 0.34
CA SER A 50 -9.26 1.89 0.56
C SER A 50 -9.36 0.69 1.50
N ARG A 51 -10.06 0.84 2.64
CA ARG A 51 -10.26 -0.25 3.61
C ARG A 51 -11.01 -1.44 3.00
N VAL A 52 -12.14 -1.19 2.36
CA VAL A 52 -12.96 -2.23 1.72
C VAL A 52 -12.21 -2.87 0.55
N GLY A 53 -11.51 -2.06 -0.25
CA GLY A 53 -10.67 -2.52 -1.35
C GLY A 53 -9.60 -3.50 -0.88
N ALA A 54 -8.83 -3.12 0.14
CA ALA A 54 -7.75 -3.92 0.70
C ALA A 54 -8.27 -5.20 1.37
N PHE A 55 -9.37 -5.12 2.12
CA PHE A 55 -10.02 -6.29 2.71
C PHE A 55 -10.49 -7.27 1.64
N GLY A 56 -11.18 -6.78 0.61
CA GLY A 56 -11.66 -7.60 -0.50
C GLY A 56 -10.51 -8.25 -1.27
N TYR A 57 -9.42 -7.51 -1.51
CA TYR A 57 -8.20 -8.06 -2.11
C TYR A 57 -7.62 -9.22 -1.29
N LEU A 58 -7.38 -9.01 0.01
CA LEU A 58 -6.80 -10.05 0.88
C LEU A 58 -7.71 -11.28 1.00
N LEU A 59 -9.02 -11.06 1.06
CA LEU A 59 -10.01 -12.15 1.08
C LEU A 59 -9.97 -12.95 -0.22
N LEU A 60 -9.94 -12.29 -1.38
CA LEU A 60 -9.91 -12.96 -2.68
C LEU A 60 -8.61 -13.73 -2.89
N VAL A 61 -7.46 -13.21 -2.45
CA VAL A 61 -6.19 -13.94 -2.46
C VAL A 61 -6.31 -15.21 -1.60
N ALA A 62 -6.83 -15.10 -0.37
CA ALA A 62 -7.02 -16.26 0.49
C ALA A 62 -7.97 -17.31 -0.13
N ILE A 63 -9.04 -16.88 -0.80
CA ILE A 63 -9.95 -17.78 -1.53
C ILE A 63 -9.20 -18.47 -2.67
N TYR A 64 -8.44 -17.70 -3.46
CA TYR A 64 -7.70 -18.19 -4.62
C TYR A 64 -6.65 -19.25 -4.24
N ASP A 65 -6.00 -19.09 -3.08
CA ASP A 65 -4.97 -20.01 -2.58
C ASP A 65 -5.54 -21.25 -1.87
N LEU A 66 -6.72 -21.16 -1.25
CA LEU A 66 -7.27 -22.21 -0.39
C LEU A 66 -8.41 -23.02 -1.01
N VAL A 67 -9.12 -22.45 -1.97
CA VAL A 67 -10.37 -23.01 -2.50
C VAL A 67 -10.21 -23.23 -4.02
N PRO A 68 -10.66 -24.38 -4.56
CA PRO A 68 -10.70 -24.57 -6.01
C PRO A 68 -11.62 -23.55 -6.67
N VAL A 69 -11.16 -22.94 -7.76
CA VAL A 69 -11.88 -21.89 -8.49
C VAL A 69 -12.31 -22.40 -9.86
N GLU A 70 -13.60 -22.23 -10.18
CA GLU A 70 -14.16 -22.70 -11.45
C GLU A 70 -13.65 -21.87 -12.64
N ASP A 71 -13.70 -20.54 -12.52
CA ASP A 71 -13.26 -19.58 -13.54
C ASP A 71 -12.06 -18.75 -13.07
N CYS A 72 -10.85 -19.21 -13.42
CA CYS A 72 -9.59 -18.54 -13.07
C CYS A 72 -9.53 -17.09 -13.57
N THR A 73 -10.00 -16.84 -14.80
CA THR A 73 -9.94 -15.52 -15.45
C THR A 73 -10.84 -14.50 -14.77
N VAL A 74 -12.06 -14.89 -14.41
CA VAL A 74 -13.03 -13.98 -13.76
C VAL A 74 -12.54 -13.66 -12.35
N SER A 75 -12.20 -14.68 -11.56
CA SER A 75 -11.72 -14.50 -10.18
C SER A 75 -10.46 -13.64 -10.12
N PHE A 76 -9.52 -13.85 -11.05
CA PHE A 76 -8.32 -13.03 -11.15
C PHE A 76 -8.62 -11.58 -11.55
N GLY A 77 -9.57 -11.36 -12.47
CA GLY A 77 -10.03 -10.02 -12.83
C GLY A 77 -10.65 -9.27 -11.66
N VAL A 78 -11.46 -9.95 -10.84
CA VAL A 78 -12.05 -9.37 -9.62
C VAL A 78 -10.95 -9.06 -8.60
N LEU A 79 -10.01 -9.98 -8.38
CA LEU A 79 -8.85 -9.75 -7.51
C LEU A 79 -8.05 -8.52 -7.93
N GLY A 80 -7.74 -8.40 -9.23
CA GLY A 80 -7.02 -7.25 -9.78
C GLY A 80 -7.79 -5.93 -9.66
N ALA A 81 -9.12 -5.97 -9.77
CA ALA A 81 -9.97 -4.79 -9.55
C ALA A 81 -9.91 -4.31 -8.09
N PHE A 82 -10.06 -5.22 -7.11
CA PHE A 82 -9.94 -4.88 -5.69
C PHE A 82 -8.54 -4.37 -5.33
N ALA A 83 -7.49 -5.01 -5.85
CA ALA A 83 -6.11 -4.57 -5.69
C ALA A 83 -5.91 -3.15 -6.24
N SER A 84 -6.35 -2.90 -7.48
CA SER A 84 -6.22 -1.60 -8.14
C SER A 84 -6.95 -0.50 -7.39
N VAL A 85 -8.17 -0.76 -6.91
CA VAL A 85 -8.95 0.18 -6.11
C VAL A 85 -8.25 0.46 -4.78
N ALA A 86 -7.75 -0.57 -4.09
CA ALA A 86 -7.03 -0.43 -2.83
C ALA A 86 -5.77 0.42 -3.00
N ILE A 87 -4.95 0.13 -4.02
CA ILE A 87 -3.70 0.85 -4.29
C ILE A 87 -4.01 2.31 -4.69
N ALA A 88 -4.90 2.52 -5.65
CA ALA A 88 -5.26 3.85 -6.13
C ALA A 88 -5.80 4.75 -5.01
N SER A 89 -6.72 4.22 -4.18
CA SER A 89 -7.30 4.99 -3.07
C SER A 89 -6.27 5.26 -1.96
N THR A 90 -5.43 4.29 -1.62
CA THR A 90 -4.38 4.44 -0.59
C THR A 90 -3.34 5.47 -1.01
N SER A 91 -2.79 5.38 -2.22
CA SER A 91 -1.86 6.38 -2.76
C SER A 91 -2.52 7.77 -2.84
N PHE A 92 -3.81 7.84 -3.18
CA PHE A 92 -4.53 9.12 -3.18
C PHE A 92 -4.67 9.71 -1.77
N LEU A 93 -4.88 8.90 -0.73
CA LEU A 93 -4.92 9.37 0.65
C LEU A 93 -3.57 9.94 1.08
N PHE A 94 -2.46 9.30 0.72
CA PHE A 94 -1.14 9.84 0.98
C PHE A 94 -0.91 11.16 0.26
N PHE A 95 -1.31 11.24 -1.00
CA PHE A 95 -1.30 12.49 -1.75
C PHE A 95 -2.09 13.60 -1.04
N LEU A 96 -3.32 13.31 -0.58
CA LEU A 96 -4.14 14.27 0.17
C LEU A 96 -3.45 14.74 1.46
N ARG A 97 -2.78 13.83 2.19
CA ARG A 97 -2.01 14.16 3.40
C ARG A 97 -0.85 15.10 3.08
N VAL A 98 -0.06 14.82 2.05
CA VAL A 98 1.03 15.69 1.61
C VAL A 98 0.49 17.07 1.20
N ARG A 99 -0.59 17.10 0.41
CA ARG A 99 -1.24 18.33 -0.02
C ARG A 99 -1.71 19.18 1.16
N ALA A 100 -2.29 18.57 2.19
CA ALA A 100 -2.71 19.28 3.40
C ALA A 100 -1.51 19.87 4.17
N ILE A 101 -0.44 19.09 4.33
CA ILE A 101 0.79 19.49 5.04
C ILE A 101 1.52 20.67 4.36
N TYR A 102 1.44 20.74 3.03
CA TYR A 102 2.01 21.80 2.20
C TYR A 102 1.03 22.94 1.87
N LEU A 103 -0.05 23.09 2.65
CA LEU A 103 -1.04 24.18 2.51
C LEU A 103 -1.58 24.30 1.08
N GLN A 104 -1.84 23.16 0.43
CA GLN A 104 -2.44 23.10 -0.91
C GLN A 104 -1.60 23.76 -2.03
N SER A 105 -0.27 23.75 -1.89
CA SER A 105 0.64 24.25 -2.94
C SER A 105 0.39 23.58 -4.29
N ARG A 106 0.28 24.39 -5.36
CA ARG A 106 0.01 23.92 -6.74
C ARG A 106 1.10 22.99 -7.25
N CYS A 107 2.37 23.28 -6.98
CA CYS A 107 3.50 22.46 -7.45
C CYS A 107 3.47 21.06 -6.82
N ILE A 108 3.28 20.99 -5.49
CA ILE A 108 3.18 19.72 -4.77
C ILE A 108 1.96 18.92 -5.26
N THR A 109 0.83 19.61 -5.44
CA THR A 109 -0.39 18.99 -5.96
C THR A 109 -0.16 18.39 -7.36
N ALA A 110 0.55 19.10 -8.24
CA ALA A 110 0.84 18.62 -9.59
C ALA A 110 1.82 17.43 -9.57
N VAL A 111 2.93 17.52 -8.84
CA VAL A 111 3.96 16.46 -8.80
C VAL A 111 3.40 15.15 -8.26
N PHE A 112 2.80 15.17 -7.07
CA PHE A 112 2.25 13.95 -6.48
C PHE A 112 0.96 13.48 -7.17
N GLY A 113 0.20 14.39 -7.80
CA GLY A 113 -0.93 14.01 -8.65
C GLY A 113 -0.49 13.25 -9.90
N ILE A 114 0.63 13.64 -10.53
CA ILE A 114 1.21 12.92 -11.67
C ILE A 114 1.75 11.56 -11.22
N LEU A 115 2.48 11.50 -10.10
CA LEU A 115 2.97 10.23 -9.55
C LEU A 115 1.84 9.25 -9.28
N TRP A 116 0.75 9.74 -8.67
CA TRP A 116 -0.46 8.96 -8.44
C TRP A 116 -1.05 8.41 -9.75
N LEU A 117 -1.18 9.25 -10.80
CA LEU A 117 -1.67 8.79 -12.10
C LEU A 117 -0.77 7.72 -12.72
N VAL A 118 0.55 7.87 -12.60
CA VAL A 118 1.53 6.87 -13.07
C VAL A 118 1.32 5.53 -12.37
N ILE A 119 1.16 5.53 -11.05
CA ILE A 119 0.89 4.31 -10.28
C ILE A 119 -0.39 3.63 -10.76
N VAL A 120 -1.49 4.40 -10.91
CA VAL A 120 -2.78 3.85 -11.36
C VAL A 120 -2.64 3.20 -12.73
N VAL A 121 -1.99 3.89 -13.68
CA VAL A 121 -1.79 3.37 -15.04
C VAL A 121 -0.94 2.10 -15.02
N LEU A 122 0.16 2.08 -14.26
CA LEU A 122 1.05 0.92 -14.17
C LEU A 122 0.34 -0.31 -13.57
N ASN A 123 -0.46 -0.11 -12.51
CA ASN A 123 -1.23 -1.19 -11.88
C ASN A 123 -2.28 -1.75 -12.84
N VAL A 124 -3.03 -0.88 -13.53
CA VAL A 124 -4.04 -1.34 -14.50
C VAL A 124 -3.37 -2.10 -15.66
N MET A 125 -2.23 -1.61 -16.15
CA MET A 125 -1.46 -2.30 -17.20
C MET A 125 -0.94 -3.66 -16.74
N GLU A 126 -0.48 -3.78 -15.50
CA GLU A 126 -0.04 -5.04 -14.91
C GLU A 126 -1.18 -6.06 -14.91
N PHE A 127 -2.31 -5.75 -14.27
CA PHE A 127 -3.44 -6.68 -14.19
C PHE A 127 -4.04 -7.00 -15.56
N ALA A 128 -4.02 -6.06 -16.51
CA ALA A 128 -4.46 -6.30 -17.89
C ALA A 128 -3.51 -7.22 -18.69
N SER A 129 -2.23 -7.28 -18.30
CA SER A 129 -1.20 -8.07 -19.00
C SER A 129 -1.11 -9.50 -18.48
N LEU A 130 -1.57 -9.76 -17.25
CA LEU A 130 -1.53 -11.07 -16.62
C LEU A 130 -2.62 -11.98 -17.20
N ARG A 131 -2.28 -13.23 -17.48
CA ARG A 131 -3.22 -14.28 -17.89
C ARG A 131 -3.25 -15.34 -16.81
N ALA A 132 -4.43 -15.55 -16.23
CA ALA A 132 -4.70 -16.63 -15.30
C ALA A 132 -5.05 -17.90 -16.07
N GLU A 133 -4.34 -18.98 -15.80
CA GLU A 133 -4.52 -20.29 -16.41
C GLU A 133 -4.70 -21.35 -15.32
N ARG A 134 -5.46 -22.41 -15.62
CA ARG A 134 -5.64 -23.53 -14.68
C ARG A 134 -4.39 -24.41 -14.71
N ILE A 135 -3.88 -24.77 -13.54
CA ILE A 135 -2.72 -25.66 -13.43
C ILE A 135 -3.12 -27.05 -13.95
N PRO A 136 -2.39 -27.62 -14.94
CA PRO A 136 -2.73 -28.92 -15.52
C PRO A 136 -2.85 -30.01 -14.45
N GLY A 137 -3.99 -30.72 -14.41
CA GLY A 137 -4.23 -31.81 -13.46
C GLY A 137 -4.72 -31.36 -12.07
N THR A 138 -5.01 -30.07 -11.85
CA THR A 138 -5.60 -29.58 -10.60
C THR A 138 -6.79 -28.64 -10.84
N GLN A 139 -7.53 -28.31 -9.78
CA GLN A 139 -8.62 -27.31 -9.80
C GLN A 139 -8.12 -25.91 -9.36
N PHE A 140 -6.81 -25.73 -9.20
CA PHE A 140 -6.19 -24.47 -8.79
C PHE A 140 -5.73 -23.67 -10.00
N CYS A 141 -5.64 -22.36 -9.81
CA CYS A 141 -5.30 -21.40 -10.85
C CYS A 141 -3.91 -20.82 -10.59
N ASP A 142 -3.13 -20.63 -11.64
CA ASP A 142 -1.84 -19.92 -11.61
C ASP A 142 -1.93 -18.75 -12.59
N TYR A 143 -1.04 -17.77 -12.45
CA TYR A 143 -0.96 -16.66 -13.37
C TYR A 143 0.47 -16.48 -13.84
N ASN A 144 0.64 -16.27 -15.14
CA ASN A 144 1.97 -16.03 -15.67
C ASN A 144 2.46 -14.65 -15.22
N LYS A 145 3.56 -14.59 -14.47
CA LYS A 145 4.16 -13.34 -14.03
C LYS A 145 4.73 -12.61 -15.24
N GLY A 146 4.00 -11.61 -15.74
CA GLY A 146 4.42 -10.81 -16.89
C GLY A 146 5.68 -9.98 -16.61
N ILE A 147 6.37 -9.56 -17.67
CA ILE A 147 7.59 -8.74 -17.62
C ILE A 147 7.36 -7.40 -16.88
N PHE A 148 6.10 -6.94 -16.83
CA PHE A 148 5.71 -5.66 -16.21
C PHE A 148 5.60 -5.70 -14.68
N PHE A 149 5.71 -6.85 -14.02
CA PHE A 149 5.50 -7.01 -12.56
C PHE A 149 6.39 -6.08 -11.70
N THR A 150 7.60 -5.75 -12.16
CA THR A 150 8.55 -4.94 -11.37
C THR A 150 8.28 -3.44 -11.43
N LEU A 151 7.57 -2.97 -12.46
CA LEU A 151 7.40 -1.53 -12.71
C LEU A 151 6.42 -0.86 -11.72
N PRO A 152 5.24 -1.43 -11.43
CA PRO A 152 4.33 -0.90 -10.40
C PRO A 152 4.97 -0.87 -9.02
N SER A 153 5.67 -1.94 -8.62
CA SER A 153 6.40 -1.99 -7.34
C SER A 153 7.45 -0.89 -7.22
N LEU A 154 8.26 -0.69 -8.26
CA LEU A 154 9.25 0.40 -8.26
C LEU A 154 8.57 1.77 -8.17
N ALA A 155 7.50 2.00 -8.95
CA ALA A 155 6.78 3.26 -8.92
C ALA A 155 6.15 3.56 -7.55
N ALA A 156 5.52 2.55 -6.93
CA ALA A 156 4.97 2.64 -5.57
C ALA A 156 6.08 2.95 -4.55
N PHE A 157 7.21 2.23 -4.61
CA PHE A 157 8.35 2.47 -3.75
C PHE A 157 8.88 3.90 -3.83
N PHE A 158 9.03 4.44 -5.05
CA PHE A 158 9.47 5.82 -5.24
C PHE A 158 8.47 6.83 -4.69
N ASP A 159 7.18 6.62 -4.91
CA ASP A 159 6.12 7.50 -4.40
C ASP A 159 6.08 7.51 -2.87
N ASP A 160 6.08 6.34 -2.22
CA ASP A 160 6.11 6.21 -0.77
C ASP A 160 7.36 6.87 -0.17
N THR A 161 8.51 6.71 -0.82
CA THR A 161 9.77 7.37 -0.41
C THR A 161 9.66 8.89 -0.50
N LEU A 162 9.11 9.41 -1.61
CA LEU A 162 8.93 10.86 -1.81
C LEU A 162 7.89 11.45 -0.84
N ILE A 163 6.80 10.75 -0.59
CA ILE A 163 5.78 11.12 0.40
C ILE A 163 6.41 11.19 1.78
N PHE A 164 7.09 10.13 2.20
CA PHE A 164 7.74 10.07 3.51
C PHE A 164 8.79 11.17 3.66
N ALA A 165 9.61 11.40 2.63
CA ALA A 165 10.60 12.46 2.62
C ALA A 165 9.96 13.86 2.71
N ALA A 166 8.90 14.12 1.96
CA ALA A 166 8.20 15.40 1.96
C ALA A 166 7.55 15.70 3.32
N ILE A 167 6.84 14.73 3.90
CA ILE A 167 6.23 14.84 5.23
C ILE A 167 7.33 15.08 6.27
N SER A 168 8.37 14.25 6.30
CA SER A 168 9.48 14.36 7.24
C SER A 168 10.20 15.70 7.11
N TYR A 169 10.43 16.18 5.88
CA TYR A 169 11.03 17.49 5.61
C TYR A 169 10.21 18.62 6.19
N ARG A 170 8.90 18.65 5.92
CA ARG A 170 8.02 19.71 6.43
C ARG A 170 7.96 19.68 7.97
N LEU A 171 7.85 18.50 8.56
CA LEU A 171 7.83 18.34 10.02
C LEU A 171 9.14 18.82 10.67
N ALA A 172 10.28 18.49 10.08
CA ALA A 172 11.59 18.92 10.56
C ALA A 172 11.90 20.40 10.29
N ALA A 173 11.33 20.99 9.24
CA ALA A 173 11.43 22.43 8.96
C ALA A 173 10.68 23.27 10.01
N ASN A 174 9.63 22.71 10.63
CA ASN A 174 8.85 23.35 11.68
C ASN A 174 9.46 23.20 13.10
N VAL A 175 10.72 22.78 13.21
CA VAL A 175 11.43 22.64 14.50
C VAL A 175 11.90 24.01 15.00
N VAL A 176 11.67 24.28 16.29
CA VAL A 176 11.88 25.58 16.96
C VAL A 176 13.38 25.94 17.15
N THR A 177 14.30 25.00 16.95
CA THR A 177 15.75 25.13 17.27
C THR A 177 16.64 25.43 16.04
N PRO A 178 17.82 26.06 16.21
CA PRO A 178 18.49 26.82 15.14
C PRO A 178 19.03 26.00 13.96
N ASN A 179 19.33 26.76 12.90
CA ASN A 179 19.47 26.52 11.46
C ASN A 179 20.45 25.41 10.96
N ASN A 180 20.81 24.41 11.76
CA ASN A 180 21.76 23.38 11.35
C ASN A 180 21.05 22.18 10.69
N TRP A 181 21.41 21.88 9.43
CA TRP A 181 20.94 20.72 8.66
C TRP A 181 21.11 19.38 9.43
N ARG A 182 22.24 19.20 10.13
CA ARG A 182 22.46 18.02 11.00
C ARG A 182 21.45 17.93 12.16
N SER A 183 21.02 19.06 12.71
CA SER A 183 19.99 19.09 13.76
C SER A 183 18.63 18.71 13.20
N ARG A 184 18.29 19.19 11.99
CA ARG A 184 17.07 18.80 11.27
C ARG A 184 17.04 17.31 10.93
N LEU A 185 18.13 16.76 10.40
CA LEU A 185 18.26 15.31 10.16
C LEU A 185 18.18 14.50 11.46
N ARG A 186 18.84 14.93 12.53
CA ARG A 186 18.74 14.26 13.84
C ARG A 186 17.33 14.31 14.40
N SER A 187 16.62 15.41 14.19
CA SER A 187 15.23 15.58 14.54
C SER A 187 14.36 14.61 13.73
N MET A 188 14.57 14.48 12.42
CA MET A 188 13.89 13.49 11.56
C MET A 188 14.04 12.06 12.04
N VAL A 189 15.24 11.65 12.47
CA VAL A 189 15.48 10.27 12.94
C VAL A 189 14.93 10.06 14.36
N THR A 190 15.14 11.02 15.27
CA THR A 190 14.89 10.81 16.71
C THR A 190 13.53 11.35 17.18
N GLY A 191 12.87 12.18 16.39
CA GLY A 191 11.70 12.96 16.78
C GLY A 191 11.94 13.99 17.89
N ARG A 192 13.20 14.28 18.24
CA ARG A 192 13.55 15.24 19.30
C ARG A 192 13.38 16.67 18.79
N GLY A 193 12.65 17.50 19.54
CA GLY A 193 12.41 18.91 19.22
C GLY A 193 11.13 19.21 18.43
N LEU A 194 10.34 18.19 18.04
CA LEU A 194 9.01 18.39 17.44
C LEU A 194 7.91 18.45 18.51
N TYR A 195 6.82 19.14 18.19
CA TYR A 195 5.58 19.09 18.97
C TYR A 195 5.05 17.65 19.10
N ARG A 196 4.30 17.34 20.17
CA ARG A 196 3.84 15.97 20.48
C ARG A 196 3.14 15.29 19.29
N LEU A 197 2.23 16.00 18.63
CA LEU A 197 1.50 15.51 17.45
C LEU A 197 2.43 15.18 16.28
N SER A 198 3.31 16.12 15.93
CA SER A 198 4.28 15.98 14.84
C SER A 198 5.27 14.84 15.10
N ARG A 199 5.73 14.70 16.36
CA ARG A 199 6.58 13.58 16.78
C ARG A 199 5.89 12.22 16.62
N SER A 200 4.60 12.13 16.97
CA SER A 200 3.83 10.89 16.80
C SER A 200 3.69 10.54 15.32
N LEU A 201 3.26 11.51 14.50
CA LEU A 201 3.13 11.35 13.04
C LEU A 201 4.42 10.86 12.40
N MET A 202 5.57 11.39 12.80
CA MET A 202 6.86 10.98 12.24
C MET A 202 7.27 9.56 12.66
N LYS A 203 7.03 9.16 13.91
CA LYS A 203 7.30 7.77 14.35
C LYS A 203 6.41 6.77 13.63
N THR A 204 5.12 7.06 13.49
CA THR A 204 4.20 6.21 12.74
C THR A 204 4.60 6.14 11.26
N GLY A 205 5.00 7.26 10.66
CA GLY A 205 5.52 7.30 9.30
C GLY A 205 6.80 6.47 9.09
N GLN A 206 7.72 6.49 10.06
CA GLN A 206 8.94 5.66 10.01
C GLN A 206 8.62 4.16 10.06
N LEU A 207 7.73 3.74 10.97
CA LEU A 207 7.31 2.34 11.06
C LEU A 207 6.61 1.88 9.78
N TYR A 208 5.73 2.71 9.23
CA TYR A 208 5.09 2.45 7.95
C TYR A 208 6.12 2.31 6.81
N TYR A 209 7.07 3.25 6.70
CA TYR A 209 8.10 3.20 5.66
C TYR A 209 8.98 1.95 5.77
N LEU A 210 9.36 1.53 6.98
CA LEU A 210 10.10 0.28 7.19
C LEU A 210 9.30 -0.96 6.79
N TYR A 211 8.00 -0.96 7.09
CA TYR A 211 7.10 -2.04 6.68
C TYR A 211 7.01 -2.14 5.15
N VAL A 212 6.75 -1.02 4.46
CA VAL A 212 6.69 -0.97 2.99
C VAL A 212 8.03 -1.39 2.38
N PHE A 213 9.14 -0.86 2.87
CA PHE A 213 10.48 -1.22 2.37
C PHE A 213 10.73 -2.73 2.49
N TYR A 214 10.35 -3.34 3.62
CA TYR A 214 10.49 -4.77 3.83
C TYR A 214 9.55 -5.57 2.91
N GLN A 215 8.30 -5.15 2.77
CA GLN A 215 7.31 -5.81 1.92
C GLN A 215 7.73 -5.80 0.45
N GLU A 216 8.08 -4.62 -0.10
CA GLU A 216 8.53 -4.48 -1.50
C GLU A 216 9.81 -5.28 -1.76
N GLY A 217 10.76 -5.26 -0.80
CA GLY A 217 11.97 -6.08 -0.88
C GLY A 217 11.69 -7.58 -0.93
N LEU A 218 10.71 -8.05 -0.15
CA LEU A 218 10.28 -9.46 -0.14
C LEU A 218 9.60 -9.84 -1.47
N VAL A 219 8.75 -8.98 -2.02
CA VAL A 219 8.09 -9.20 -3.32
C VAL A 219 9.14 -9.34 -4.43
N LEU A 220 10.11 -8.42 -4.51
CA LEU A 220 11.17 -8.49 -5.51
C LEU A 220 12.04 -9.74 -5.33
N ALA A 221 12.47 -10.06 -4.11
CA ALA A 221 13.25 -11.27 -3.84
C ALA A 221 12.49 -12.54 -4.25
N SER A 222 11.20 -12.62 -3.95
CA SER A 222 10.35 -13.76 -4.33
C SER A 222 10.22 -13.90 -5.85
N PHE A 223 10.15 -12.79 -6.59
CA PHE A 223 10.13 -12.78 -8.05
C PHE A 223 11.44 -13.30 -8.62
N TYR A 224 12.59 -12.76 -8.22
CA TYR A 224 13.91 -13.19 -8.70
C TYR A 224 14.23 -14.65 -8.36
N LEU A 225 13.75 -15.17 -7.23
CA LEU A 225 13.90 -16.59 -6.86
C LEU A 225 12.93 -17.52 -7.61
N SER A 226 11.88 -16.99 -8.24
CA SER A 226 10.89 -17.75 -9.00
C SER A 226 11.21 -17.81 -10.50
N VAL A 227 12.01 -16.87 -11.03
CA VAL A 227 12.43 -16.88 -12.44
C VAL A 227 13.60 -17.88 -12.58
N PRO A 228 13.43 -19.01 -13.30
CA PRO A 228 14.55 -19.87 -13.62
C PRO A 228 15.51 -19.12 -14.55
N ILE A 229 16.81 -19.12 -14.20
CA ILE A 229 17.91 -18.64 -15.06
C ILE A 229 18.05 -19.56 -16.27
#